data_AF-A0A1H8HKW7-F1
#
_entry.id   AF-A0A1H8HKW7-F1
#
_cell.length_a   1.000
_cell.length_b   1.000
_cell.length_c   1.000
_cell.angle_alpha   90.00
_cell.angle_beta   90.00
_cell.angle_gamma   90.00
#
_symmetry.space_group_name_H-M   'P 1'
#
loop_
_entity.id
_entity.type
_entity.pdbx_description
1 polymer ?
#
loop_
_entity_poly.entity_id
_entity_poly.type
_entity_poly.pdbx_seq_one_letter_code
_entity_poly.pdbx_strand_id
1 'polypeptide(L)'
;MEQKEMEIIFDDAGWSDIYEKHQYKLWLTGMADELDERMLSAYLDAYSYEDADQMCFDEMLYQLRIFRYIYDKNENFRLFPWKG
;
A
#
# COMPACT_ATOMS: atom_id res chain seq x y z
N MET A 1 -5.82 -0.08 -10.38
CA MET A 1 -4.63 0.76 -10.65
C MET A 1 -3.80 0.10 -11.74
N GLU A 2 -3.10 0.84 -12.59
CA GLU A 2 -2.17 0.27 -13.58
C GLU A 2 -0.78 0.04 -12.97
N GLN A 3 0.01 -0.88 -13.55
CA GLN A 3 1.37 -1.20 -13.08
C GLN A 3 2.28 0.03 -12.95
N LYS A 4 2.26 0.88 -13.96
CA LYS A 4 3.11 2.07 -14.00
C LYS A 4 2.71 3.10 -12.93
N GLU A 5 1.42 3.22 -12.63
CA GLU A 5 0.93 4.13 -11.59
C GLU A 5 1.39 3.67 -10.22
N MET A 6 1.30 2.36 -9.95
CA MET A 6 1.76 1.76 -8.71
C MET A 6 3.27 1.94 -8.51
N GLU A 7 4.06 1.70 -9.56
CA GLU A 7 5.50 1.90 -9.55
C GLU A 7 5.89 3.32 -9.13
N ILE A 8 5.22 4.34 -9.70
CA ILE A 8 5.46 5.76 -9.37
C ILE A 8 5.16 6.02 -7.89
N ILE A 9 4.06 5.50 -7.35
CA ILE A 9 3.68 5.74 -5.95
C ILE A 9 4.70 5.12 -4.97
N PHE A 10 5.22 3.94 -5.28
CA PHE A 10 6.28 3.32 -4.47
C PHE A 10 7.60 4.10 -4.60
N ASP A 11 7.92 4.60 -5.79
CA ASP A 11 9.13 5.41 -6.02
C ASP A 11 9.08 6.75 -5.26
N ASP A 12 7.96 7.45 -5.36
CA ASP A 12 7.72 8.72 -4.65
C ASP A 12 7.80 8.56 -3.11
N ALA A 13 7.43 7.38 -2.60
CA ALA A 13 7.50 7.04 -1.19
C ALA A 13 8.88 6.50 -0.75
N GLY A 14 9.85 6.36 -1.67
CA GLY A 14 11.19 5.84 -1.38
C GLY A 14 11.26 4.31 -1.21
N TRP A 15 10.27 3.59 -1.72
CA TRP A 15 10.08 2.14 -1.57
C TRP A 15 10.21 1.37 -2.91
N SER A 16 10.96 1.90 -3.88
CA SER A 16 11.16 1.30 -5.20
C SER A 16 11.68 -0.14 -5.11
N ASP A 17 12.62 -0.41 -4.20
CA ASP A 17 13.19 -1.75 -3.97
C ASP A 17 12.12 -2.78 -3.51
N ILE A 18 11.18 -2.34 -2.67
CA ILE A 18 10.05 -3.16 -2.23
C ILE A 18 9.16 -3.49 -3.42
N TYR A 19 8.84 -2.48 -4.23
CA TYR A 19 8.02 -2.66 -5.42
C TYR A 19 8.68 -3.64 -6.40
N GLU A 20 9.95 -3.45 -6.73
CA GLU A 20 10.68 -4.33 -7.64
C GLU A 20 10.64 -5.80 -7.19
N LYS A 21 10.83 -6.04 -5.89
CA LYS A 21 10.87 -7.37 -5.28
C LYS A 21 9.49 -8.05 -5.18
N HIS A 22 8.43 -7.27 -4.95
CA HIS A 22 7.13 -7.79 -4.54
C HIS A 22 5.96 -7.51 -5.49
N GLN A 23 6.14 -6.64 -6.49
CA GLN A 23 5.09 -6.25 -7.44
C GLN A 23 4.34 -7.46 -8.00
N TYR A 24 5.06 -8.46 -8.50
CA TYR A 24 4.42 -9.63 -9.12
C TYR A 24 3.53 -10.41 -8.15
N LYS A 25 3.95 -10.53 -6.89
CA LYS A 25 3.17 -11.20 -5.84
C LYS A 25 1.92 -10.36 -5.49
N LEU A 26 2.05 -9.03 -5.46
CA LEU A 26 0.93 -8.13 -5.23
C LEU A 26 -0.13 -8.28 -6.33
N TRP A 27 0.29 -8.33 -7.60
CA TRP A 27 -0.61 -8.58 -8.74
C TRP A 27 -1.32 -9.93 -8.65
N LEU A 28 -0.60 -11.00 -8.29
CA LEU A 28 -1.21 -12.34 -8.15
C LEU A 28 -2.29 -12.42 -7.07
N THR A 29 -2.26 -11.54 -6.07
CA THR A 29 -3.26 -11.54 -5.00
C THR A 29 -4.57 -10.87 -5.39
N GLY A 30 -4.60 -10.16 -6.53
CA GLY A 30 -5.73 -9.32 -6.94
C GLY A 30 -5.86 -8.02 -6.14
N MET A 31 -5.00 -7.78 -5.14
CA MET A 31 -5.09 -6.59 -4.29
C MET A 31 -4.89 -5.30 -5.08
N ALA A 32 -4.07 -5.33 -6.14
CA ALA A 32 -3.80 -4.16 -6.98
C ALA A 32 -5.05 -3.58 -7.68
N ASP A 33 -6.06 -4.41 -7.93
CA ASP A 33 -7.33 -3.99 -8.52
C ASP A 33 -8.22 -3.26 -7.51
N GLU A 34 -7.99 -3.49 -6.21
CA GLU A 34 -8.77 -2.94 -5.11
C GLU A 34 -8.18 -1.67 -4.50
N LEU A 35 -6.94 -1.32 -4.88
CA LEU A 35 -6.24 -0.13 -4.41
C LEU A 35 -6.46 1.05 -5.35
N ASP A 36 -6.80 2.19 -4.78
CA ASP A 36 -6.64 3.48 -5.44
C ASP A 36 -5.33 4.17 -5.01
N GLU A 37 -4.94 5.19 -5.76
CA GLU A 37 -3.69 5.94 -5.58
C GLU A 37 -3.57 6.56 -4.19
N ARG A 38 -4.66 7.13 -3.66
CA ARG A 38 -4.65 7.82 -2.37
C ARG A 38 -4.51 6.84 -1.22
N MET A 39 -5.17 5.69 -1.32
CA MET A 39 -5.08 4.63 -0.34
C MET A 39 -3.66 4.06 -0.28
N LEU A 40 -3.06 3.78 -1.44
CA LEU A 40 -1.70 3.25 -1.49
C LEU A 40 -0.68 4.25 -0.97
N SER A 41 -0.76 5.51 -1.38
CA SER A 41 0.11 6.58 -0.87
C SER A 41 -0.03 6.73 0.66
N ALA A 42 -1.27 6.79 1.18
CA ALA A 42 -1.50 6.88 2.62
C ALA A 42 -0.99 5.66 3.41
N TYR A 43 -1.03 4.48 2.80
CA TYR A 43 -0.45 3.27 3.38
C TYR A 43 1.08 3.36 3.47
N LEU A 44 1.75 3.76 2.39
CA LEU A 44 3.21 3.89 2.36
C LEU A 44 3.73 5.01 3.27
N ASP A 45 2.92 6.04 3.51
CA ASP A 45 3.21 7.08 4.51
C ASP A 45 3.03 6.57 5.95
N ALA A 46 2.05 5.68 6.18
CA ALA A 46 1.72 5.18 7.52
C ALA A 46 2.65 4.05 7.99
N TYR A 47 3.25 3.30 7.06
CA TYR A 47 4.12 2.17 7.36
C TYR A 47 5.55 2.47 6.93
N SER A 48 6.49 2.40 7.88
CA SER A 48 7.92 2.46 7.61
C SER A 48 8.50 1.06 7.64
N TYR A 49 9.06 0.60 6.53
CA TYR A 49 9.78 -0.67 6.45
C TYR A 49 11.27 -0.40 6.66
N GLU A 50 11.86 -0.85 7.76
CA GLU A 50 13.27 -0.55 8.05
C GLU A 50 14.24 -1.13 7.00
N ASP A 51 13.84 -2.22 6.31
CA ASP A 51 14.65 -2.86 5.27
C ASP A 51 13.77 -3.66 4.28
N ALA A 52 13.91 -3.38 2.98
CA ALA A 52 13.26 -4.13 1.91
C ALA A 52 13.68 -5.60 1.87
N ASP A 53 14.90 -5.90 2.36
CA ASP A 53 15.41 -7.26 2.40
C ASP A 53 14.76 -8.12 3.47
N GLN A 54 14.37 -7.52 4.58
CA GLN A 54 13.71 -8.19 5.70
C GLN A 54 12.18 -8.23 5.56
N MET A 55 11.62 -7.45 4.62
CA MET A 55 10.18 -7.35 4.48
C MET A 55 9.56 -8.67 3.99
N CYS A 56 8.71 -9.26 4.83
CA CYS A 56 7.91 -10.42 4.48
C CYS A 56 6.69 -9.98 3.66
N PHE A 57 6.54 -10.49 2.44
CA PHE A 57 5.40 -10.16 1.58
C PHE A 57 4.04 -10.43 2.23
N ASP A 58 3.91 -11.56 2.93
CA ASP A 58 2.63 -11.95 3.56
C ASP A 58 2.26 -10.98 4.70
N GLU A 59 3.27 -10.45 5.40
CA GLU A 59 3.08 -9.45 6.43
C GLU A 59 2.66 -8.11 5.82
N MET A 60 3.35 -7.65 4.78
CA MET A 60 2.95 -6.45 4.03
C MET A 60 1.51 -6.58 3.52
N LEU A 61 1.16 -7.71 2.89
CA LEU A 61 -0.18 -7.96 2.37
C LEU A 61 -1.23 -7.97 3.50
N TYR A 62 -0.91 -8.53 4.66
CA TYR A 62 -1.79 -8.51 5.82
C TYR A 62 -2.02 -7.10 6.35
N GLN A 63 -0.96 -6.31 6.50
CA GLN A 63 -1.01 -4.92 6.93
C GLN A 63 -1.83 -4.07 5.94
N LEU A 64 -1.60 -4.25 4.64
CA LEU A 64 -2.33 -3.57 3.57
C LEU A 64 -3.83 -3.88 3.59
N ARG A 65 -4.21 -5.14 3.84
CA ARG A 65 -5.62 -5.54 3.97
C ARG A 65 -6.29 -4.89 5.18
N ILE A 66 -5.60 -4.81 6.33
CA ILE A 66 -6.12 -4.11 7.51
C ILE A 66 -6.25 -2.62 7.22
N PHE A 67 -5.21 -2.01 6.64
CA PHE A 67 -5.20 -0.60 6.33
C PHE A 67 -6.36 -0.23 5.40
N ARG A 68 -6.53 -0.96 4.29
CA ARG A 68 -7.67 -0.81 3.39
C ARG A 68 -8.99 -0.89 4.13
N TYR A 69 -9.18 -1.93 4.93
CA TYR A 69 -10.42 -2.11 5.68
C TYR A 69 -10.72 -0.89 6.58
N ILE A 70 -9.71 -0.36 7.26
CA ILE A 70 -9.84 0.84 8.10
C ILE A 70 -10.09 2.08 7.24
N TYR A 71 -9.37 2.25 6.14
CA TYR A 71 -9.49 3.37 5.20
C TYR A 71 -10.91 3.44 4.63
N ASP A 72 -11.41 2.34 4.07
CA ASP A 72 -12.77 2.22 3.52
C ASP A 72 -13.82 2.52 4.60
N LYS A 73 -13.63 2.04 5.83
CA LYS A 73 -14.56 2.31 6.93
C LYS A 73 -14.49 3.75 7.40
N ASN A 74 -13.32 4.40 7.38
CA ASN A 74 -13.15 5.80 7.77
C ASN A 74 -13.64 6.78 6.70
N GLU A 75 -13.58 6.43 5.42
CA GLU A 75 -14.26 7.21 4.38
C GLU A 75 -15.79 7.11 4.54
N ASN A 76 -16.30 5.91 4.84
CA ASN A 76 -17.73 5.66 5.00
C ASN A 76 -18.29 6.14 6.35
N PHE A 77 -17.47 6.21 7.39
CA PHE A 77 -17.76 6.79 8.69
C PHE A 77 -16.72 7.86 8.96
N ARG A 78 -17.08 9.14 8.87
CA ARG A 78 -16.24 10.32 9.21
C ARG A 78 -15.81 10.35 10.70
N LEU A 79 -15.32 9.26 11.27
CA LEU A 79 -14.93 9.13 12.68
C LEU A 79 -13.51 9.66 12.93
N PHE A 80 -12.65 9.68 11.90
CA PHE A 80 -11.32 10.25 11.99
C PHE A 80 -11.00 11.06 10.72
N PRO A 81 -11.18 12.39 10.72
CA PRO A 81 -10.73 13.21 9.61
C PRO A 81 -9.19 13.17 9.62
N TRP A 82 -8.60 12.50 8.63
CA TRP A 82 -7.17 12.55 8.40
C TRP A 82 -6.83 14.00 8.03
N LYS A 83 -6.13 14.70 8.92
CA LYS A 83 -5.59 16.03 8.66
C LYS A 83 -4.11 15.86 8.33
N GLY A 84 -3.82 15.71 7.04
CA GLY A 84 -2.55 16.15 6.48
C GLY A 84 -2.45 17.67 6.51
#